data_AF-A0A0Q5W0D6-F1
#
_entry.id   AF-A0A0Q5W0D6-F1
#
_cell.length_a   1.000
_cell.length_b   1.000
_cell.length_c   1.000
_cell.angle_alpha   90.00
_cell.angle_beta   90.00
_cell.angle_gamma   90.00
#
_symmetry.space_group_name_H-M   'P 1'
#
loop_
_entity.id
_entity.type
_entity.pdbx_description
1 polymer ?
#
loop_
_entity_poly.entity_id
_entity_poly.type
_entity_poly.pdbx_seq_one_letter_code
_entity_poly.pdbx_strand_id
1 'polypeptide(L)'
;MTEALSAALSAAPLAGLLAVAVLLVLESGSRIGVLLPTATPVVGLGWVAGSGALSVPVTVAVCVAATSCGVAWGHRRARRDPLRTLQAASVLGRVPPRRLTDLVDRLGDSWSARLAHRPVLTSAGAQLVAGGRTLSPRLAGRDGIPLRSVLTGAVPAATAWAGGLVLVGALVGAAPEGPRLALTLLGLPLLLAAGVVLWVRDRRRRPDRTGFAVRSRRSAPGWGLLCSAGAAATVVTVALTGVVADTGIAIASATSTVTAPSGTPTPNTPTPDTPTPSPVVPELPGGEQPAVAAAPAWTPRDAVSAAREAFGAAGTLAVLVSGGAPPATSTTADATDRGQARAQASWSPTRPFHTASLVKLYLAEGVLHSHRSAGTLLPADDLASLQAMLSASDDDAASRLWVAYDGPSVLADVVARYGLTGTRAPAQPGQWGQTVTTADDLGRFLELVPTTASPEDTAVLTGALSAITPAGADGFDQRFGLAVDGAAPAGTAVKQGWMCCVQGMRSLHSVGLVEGRVVVLLSEAPAAADPAVQRAALDAAARALVVG
;
A
#
# COMPACT_ATOMS: atom_id res chain seq x y z
N MET A 1 -30.66 -6.44 -21.49
CA MET A 1 -29.92 -6.70 -22.75
C MET A 1 -30.58 -5.82 -23.80
N THR A 2 -29.82 -4.99 -24.51
CA THR A 2 -30.40 -4.09 -25.53
C THR A 2 -30.75 -4.89 -26.79
N GLU A 3 -31.89 -4.58 -27.43
CA GLU A 3 -32.35 -5.27 -28.65
C GLU A 3 -31.31 -5.21 -29.78
N ALA A 4 -30.59 -4.09 -29.88
CA ALA A 4 -29.49 -3.89 -30.82
C ALA A 4 -28.39 -4.96 -30.69
N LEU A 5 -28.08 -5.45 -29.48
CA LEU A 5 -27.04 -6.47 -29.27
C LEU A 5 -27.53 -7.86 -29.71
N SER A 6 -28.78 -8.22 -29.46
CA SER A 6 -29.33 -9.49 -29.95
C SER A 6 -29.50 -9.49 -31.47
N ALA A 7 -29.94 -8.38 -32.06
CA ALA A 7 -30.07 -8.23 -33.51
C ALA A 7 -28.73 -8.29 -34.24
N ALA A 8 -27.67 -7.70 -33.68
CA ALA A 8 -26.33 -7.79 -34.25
C ALA A 8 -25.75 -9.21 -34.19
N LEU A 9 -25.99 -9.95 -33.09
CA LEU A 9 -25.51 -11.32 -32.93
C LEU A 9 -26.29 -12.34 -33.78
N SER A 10 -27.58 -12.12 -34.04
CA SER A 10 -28.39 -13.00 -34.91
C SER A 10 -28.11 -12.79 -36.40
N ALA A 11 -27.74 -11.58 -36.83
CA ALA A 11 -27.41 -11.28 -38.22
C ALA A 11 -26.10 -11.93 -38.71
N ALA A 12 -25.14 -12.18 -37.81
CA ALA A 12 -23.84 -12.77 -38.14
C ALA A 12 -23.32 -13.70 -37.01
N PRO A 13 -23.95 -14.87 -36.79
CA PRO A 13 -23.73 -15.70 -35.60
C PRO A 13 -22.29 -16.16 -35.40
N LEU A 14 -21.59 -16.54 -36.48
CA LEU A 14 -20.18 -16.93 -36.42
C LEU A 14 -19.24 -15.76 -36.10
N ALA A 15 -19.53 -14.56 -36.63
CA ALA A 15 -18.76 -13.36 -36.34
C ALA A 15 -18.98 -12.92 -34.88
N GLY A 16 -20.22 -13.00 -34.38
CA GLY A 16 -20.55 -12.79 -32.97
C GLY A 16 -19.82 -13.75 -32.04
N LEU A 17 -19.80 -15.06 -32.37
CA LEU A 17 -19.07 -16.07 -31.61
C LEU A 17 -17.56 -15.76 -31.52
N LEU A 18 -16.93 -15.38 -32.64
CA LEU A 18 -15.52 -14.99 -32.67
C LEU A 18 -15.24 -13.69 -31.90
N ALA A 19 -16.10 -12.68 -32.03
CA ALA A 19 -15.96 -11.42 -31.30
C ALA A 19 -16.01 -11.63 -29.78
N VAL A 20 -16.96 -12.43 -29.28
CA VAL A 20 -17.06 -12.75 -27.85
C VAL A 20 -15.91 -13.65 -27.39
N ALA A 21 -15.41 -14.56 -28.23
CA ALA A 21 -14.20 -15.34 -27.92
C ALA A 21 -12.97 -14.43 -27.74
N VAL A 22 -12.78 -13.43 -28.62
CA VAL A 22 -11.72 -12.42 -28.45
C VAL A 22 -11.91 -11.62 -27.16
N LEU A 23 -13.15 -11.19 -26.85
CA LEU A 23 -13.45 -10.50 -25.60
C LEU A 23 -13.13 -11.36 -24.35
N LEU A 24 -13.44 -12.66 -24.36
CA LEU A 24 -13.11 -13.58 -23.25
C LEU A 24 -11.59 -13.76 -23.05
N VAL A 25 -10.82 -13.84 -24.15
CA VAL A 25 -9.35 -13.86 -24.11
C VAL A 25 -8.80 -12.55 -23.54
N LEU A 26 -9.33 -11.40 -23.99
CA LEU A 26 -8.94 -10.07 -23.50
C LEU A 26 -9.37 -9.85 -22.05
N GLU A 27 -10.48 -10.39 -21.60
CA GLU A 27 -11.00 -10.21 -20.25
C GLU A 27 -10.22 -11.05 -19.22
N SER A 28 -9.93 -12.30 -19.57
CA SER A 28 -9.15 -13.20 -18.71
C SER A 28 -7.64 -12.92 -18.79
N GLY A 29 -7.15 -12.37 -19.91
CA GLY A 29 -5.72 -12.21 -20.20
C GLY A 29 -5.20 -10.77 -20.36
N SER A 30 -6.04 -9.75 -20.58
CA SER A 30 -5.65 -8.32 -20.63
C SER A 30 -6.06 -7.51 -19.37
N ARG A 31 -5.47 -6.33 -19.19
CA ARG A 31 -5.68 -5.48 -18.00
C ARG A 31 -7.12 -4.91 -17.91
N ILE A 32 -7.84 -4.88 -19.03
CA ILE A 32 -9.14 -4.21 -19.18
C ILE A 32 -10.30 -5.10 -18.67
N GLY A 33 -10.07 -6.39 -18.39
CA GLY A 33 -11.11 -7.36 -18.02
C GLY A 33 -11.95 -7.07 -16.76
N VAL A 34 -11.51 -6.11 -15.91
CA VAL A 34 -12.33 -5.60 -14.80
C VAL A 34 -13.47 -4.70 -15.30
N LEU A 35 -13.28 -4.02 -16.43
CA LEU A 35 -14.27 -3.21 -17.15
C LEU A 35 -14.96 -4.02 -18.29
N LEU A 36 -14.63 -5.31 -18.39
CA LEU A 36 -14.84 -6.30 -19.45
C LEU A 36 -16.22 -6.94 -19.77
N PRO A 37 -17.28 -6.80 -18.94
CA PRO A 37 -18.10 -7.93 -18.48
C PRO A 37 -18.77 -8.78 -19.58
N THR A 38 -18.09 -9.87 -19.97
CA THR A 38 -18.53 -10.79 -21.03
C THR A 38 -19.70 -11.69 -20.64
N ALA A 39 -20.11 -11.73 -19.36
CA ALA A 39 -21.22 -12.58 -18.92
C ALA A 39 -22.49 -12.33 -19.75
N THR A 40 -22.80 -11.06 -20.04
CA THR A 40 -23.95 -10.68 -20.88
C THR A 40 -23.78 -11.11 -22.34
N PRO A 41 -22.65 -10.83 -23.04
CA PRO A 41 -22.36 -11.43 -24.35
C PRO A 41 -22.41 -12.97 -24.41
N VAL A 42 -21.93 -13.68 -23.38
CA VAL A 42 -21.95 -15.16 -23.34
C VAL A 42 -23.38 -15.70 -23.21
N VAL A 43 -24.24 -15.05 -22.40
CA VAL A 43 -25.68 -15.36 -22.37
C VAL A 43 -26.34 -15.03 -23.72
N GLY A 44 -25.93 -13.95 -24.40
CA GLY A 44 -26.37 -13.60 -25.75
C GLY A 44 -26.02 -14.66 -26.80
N LEU A 45 -24.80 -15.20 -26.77
CA LEU A 45 -24.43 -16.36 -27.60
C LEU A 45 -25.24 -17.61 -27.26
N GLY A 46 -25.54 -17.83 -25.98
CA GLY A 46 -26.46 -18.87 -25.54
C GLY A 46 -27.83 -18.71 -26.21
N TRP A 47 -28.40 -17.50 -26.19
CA TRP A 47 -29.68 -17.20 -26.82
C TRP A 47 -29.69 -17.47 -28.33
N VAL A 48 -28.63 -17.05 -29.04
CA VAL A 48 -28.44 -17.35 -30.49
C VAL A 48 -28.27 -18.85 -30.75
N ALA A 49 -27.68 -19.60 -29.83
CA ALA A 49 -27.60 -21.05 -29.92
C ALA A 49 -28.95 -21.74 -29.62
N GLY A 50 -29.74 -21.20 -28.69
CA GLY A 50 -31.09 -21.66 -28.36
C GLY A 50 -32.11 -21.43 -29.47
N SER A 51 -31.94 -20.39 -30.29
CA SER A 51 -32.74 -20.15 -31.49
C SER A 51 -32.30 -20.96 -32.72
N GLY A 52 -31.29 -21.83 -32.57
CA GLY A 52 -30.80 -22.73 -33.62
C GLY A 52 -29.76 -22.16 -34.57
N ALA A 53 -29.37 -20.89 -34.42
CA ALA A 53 -28.37 -20.24 -35.28
C ALA A 53 -26.91 -20.58 -34.91
N LEU A 54 -26.67 -21.20 -33.74
CA LEU A 54 -25.38 -21.76 -33.32
C LEU A 54 -25.58 -23.12 -32.61
N SER A 55 -24.57 -23.99 -32.68
CA SER A 55 -24.55 -25.25 -31.92
C SER A 55 -24.17 -24.97 -30.45
N VAL A 56 -25.06 -25.29 -29.50
CA VAL A 56 -24.82 -25.11 -28.06
C VAL A 56 -23.49 -25.78 -27.60
N PRO A 57 -23.19 -27.06 -27.93
CA PRO A 57 -21.89 -27.66 -27.61
C PRO A 57 -20.68 -26.90 -28.16
N VAL A 58 -20.75 -26.40 -29.39
CA VAL A 58 -19.66 -25.64 -30.03
C VAL A 58 -19.47 -24.29 -29.34
N THR A 59 -20.57 -23.59 -29.03
CA THR A 59 -20.56 -22.32 -28.30
C THR A 59 -19.92 -22.48 -26.91
N VAL A 60 -20.29 -23.53 -26.16
CA VAL A 60 -19.65 -23.84 -24.86
C VAL A 60 -18.15 -24.11 -25.06
N ALA A 61 -17.78 -24.98 -25.99
CA ALA A 61 -16.38 -25.34 -26.23
C ALA A 61 -15.51 -24.12 -26.59
N VAL A 62 -16.00 -23.24 -27.45
CA VAL A 62 -15.30 -21.99 -27.84
C VAL A 62 -15.16 -21.04 -26.64
N CYS A 63 -16.21 -20.83 -25.85
CA CYS A 63 -16.14 -19.97 -24.67
C CYS A 63 -15.15 -20.50 -23.61
N VAL A 64 -15.13 -21.83 -23.38
CA VAL A 64 -14.18 -22.48 -22.47
C VAL A 64 -12.74 -22.37 -22.98
N ALA A 65 -12.51 -22.62 -24.27
CA ALA A 65 -11.20 -22.51 -24.90
C ALA A 65 -10.68 -21.06 -24.84
N ALA A 66 -11.51 -20.07 -25.19
CA ALA A 66 -11.17 -18.65 -25.15
C ALA A 66 -10.80 -18.19 -23.73
N THR A 67 -11.62 -18.53 -22.73
CA THR A 67 -11.36 -18.23 -21.32
C THR A 67 -10.03 -18.84 -20.85
N SER A 68 -9.80 -20.12 -21.17
CA SER A 68 -8.58 -20.85 -20.81
C SER A 68 -7.33 -20.30 -21.50
N CYS A 69 -7.45 -19.88 -22.77
CA CYS A 69 -6.39 -19.21 -23.51
C CYS A 69 -6.06 -17.85 -22.90
N GLY A 70 -7.06 -17.07 -22.48
CA GLY A 70 -6.85 -15.81 -21.76
C GLY A 70 -6.10 -15.99 -20.43
N VAL A 71 -6.49 -16.99 -19.63
CA VAL A 71 -5.76 -17.39 -18.40
C VAL A 71 -4.30 -17.73 -18.71
N ALA A 72 -4.04 -18.58 -19.71
CA ALA A 72 -2.69 -18.97 -20.10
C ALA A 72 -1.85 -17.80 -20.66
N TRP A 73 -2.48 -16.88 -21.40
CA TRP A 73 -1.84 -15.68 -21.94
C TRP A 73 -1.49 -14.69 -20.83
N GLY A 74 -2.43 -14.40 -19.92
CA GLY A 74 -2.22 -13.53 -18.77
C GLY A 74 -1.08 -14.01 -17.85
N HIS A 75 -1.05 -15.32 -17.56
CA HIS A 75 0.02 -15.97 -16.80
C HIS A 75 1.38 -15.86 -17.49
N ARG A 76 1.48 -16.28 -18.76
CA ARG A 76 2.74 -16.24 -19.52
C ARG A 76 3.26 -14.81 -19.70
N ARG A 77 2.36 -13.81 -19.79
CA ARG A 77 2.74 -12.40 -19.88
C ARG A 77 3.31 -11.87 -18.56
N ALA A 78 2.63 -12.11 -17.44
CA ALA A 78 3.11 -11.71 -16.11
C ALA A 78 4.44 -12.40 -15.73
N ARG A 79 4.63 -13.66 -16.15
CA ARG A 79 5.89 -14.40 -15.94
C ARG A 79 7.07 -13.89 -16.79
N ARG A 80 6.80 -13.20 -17.90
CA ARG A 80 7.84 -12.62 -18.79
C ARG A 80 8.19 -11.18 -18.44
N ASP A 81 7.23 -10.42 -17.93
CA ASP A 81 7.38 -9.00 -17.57
C ASP A 81 6.61 -8.71 -16.26
N PRO A 82 7.19 -9.11 -15.10
CA PRO A 82 6.56 -8.91 -13.80
C PRO A 82 6.50 -7.43 -13.41
N LEU A 83 7.46 -6.61 -13.84
CA LEU A 83 7.53 -5.18 -13.53
C LEU A 83 6.35 -4.40 -14.11
N ARG A 84 5.99 -4.63 -15.38
CA ARG A 84 4.78 -4.05 -15.99
C ARG A 84 3.47 -4.62 -15.42
N THR A 85 3.51 -5.57 -14.49
CA THR A 85 2.31 -6.12 -13.84
C THR A 85 1.94 -5.34 -12.58
N LEU A 86 2.86 -4.54 -12.01
CA LEU A 86 2.66 -3.75 -10.78
C LEU A 86 1.97 -2.39 -11.02
N GLN A 87 2.00 -1.82 -12.22
CA GLN A 87 1.30 -0.55 -12.56
C GLN A 87 -0.23 -0.70 -12.69
N ALA A 88 -0.85 -1.60 -11.93
CA ALA A 88 -2.21 -2.10 -12.20
C ALA A 88 -3.35 -1.10 -11.92
N ALA A 89 -3.10 -0.01 -11.20
CA ALA A 89 -4.10 0.99 -10.81
C ALA A 89 -4.48 2.01 -11.91
N SER A 90 -3.61 2.25 -12.91
CA SER A 90 -3.64 3.50 -13.70
C SER A 90 -4.27 3.43 -15.11
N VAL A 91 -5.03 2.38 -15.44
CA VAL A 91 -5.61 2.24 -16.80
C VAL A 91 -6.88 3.10 -17.01
N LEU A 92 -7.50 3.59 -15.94
CA LEU A 92 -8.46 4.69 -16.04
C LEU A 92 -7.67 6.01 -16.14
N GLY A 93 -7.84 6.73 -17.26
CA GLY A 93 -7.29 8.09 -17.47
C GLY A 93 -7.89 9.18 -16.56
N ARG A 94 -8.52 8.78 -15.46
CA ARG A 94 -8.92 9.59 -14.32
C ARG A 94 -8.60 8.77 -13.08
N VAL A 95 -7.89 9.37 -12.13
CA VAL A 95 -7.43 8.73 -10.88
C VAL A 95 -8.59 7.97 -10.23
N PRO A 96 -8.53 6.62 -10.08
CA PRO A 96 -9.57 5.89 -9.38
C PRO A 96 -9.59 6.33 -7.91
N PRO A 97 -10.78 6.42 -7.27
CA PRO A 97 -10.86 6.83 -5.87
C PRO A 97 -10.10 5.84 -4.98
N ARG A 98 -9.22 6.35 -4.10
CA ARG A 98 -8.24 5.59 -3.27
C ARG A 98 -8.79 4.29 -2.66
N ARG A 99 -10.05 4.28 -2.21
CA ARG A 99 -10.72 3.09 -1.67
C ARG A 99 -10.76 1.87 -2.63
N LEU A 100 -10.72 2.10 -3.94
CA LEU A 100 -10.75 1.04 -4.95
C LEU A 100 -9.38 0.39 -5.14
N THR A 101 -8.30 1.17 -5.13
CA THR A 101 -6.92 0.66 -5.18
C THR A 101 -6.60 -0.12 -3.92
N ASP A 102 -6.82 0.45 -2.73
CA ASP A 102 -6.58 -0.25 -1.46
C ASP A 102 -7.40 -1.56 -1.33
N LEU A 103 -8.57 -1.64 -1.99
CA LEU A 103 -9.38 -2.86 -2.03
C LEU A 103 -8.78 -3.89 -2.98
N VAL A 104 -8.34 -3.47 -4.17
CA VAL A 104 -7.68 -4.34 -5.16
C VAL A 104 -6.37 -4.90 -4.61
N ASP A 105 -5.58 -4.10 -3.91
CA ASP A 105 -4.27 -4.52 -3.39
C ASP A 105 -4.40 -5.41 -2.15
N ARG A 106 -5.25 -5.06 -1.17
CA ARG A 106 -5.59 -5.95 -0.03
C ARG A 106 -6.21 -7.27 -0.48
N LEU A 107 -7.01 -7.26 -1.55
CA LEU A 107 -7.46 -8.50 -2.17
C LEU A 107 -6.28 -9.24 -2.81
N GLY A 108 -5.47 -8.55 -3.62
CA GLY A 108 -4.30 -9.08 -4.33
C GLY A 108 -3.33 -9.85 -3.43
N ASP A 109 -2.94 -9.28 -2.29
CA ASP A 109 -2.05 -9.93 -1.32
C ASP A 109 -2.71 -11.11 -0.62
N SER A 110 -4.03 -11.01 -0.35
CA SER A 110 -4.78 -12.14 0.17
C SER A 110 -4.92 -13.28 -0.86
N TRP A 111 -4.87 -12.98 -2.16
CA TRP A 111 -4.92 -13.96 -3.25
C TRP A 111 -3.54 -14.56 -3.54
N SER A 112 -2.45 -13.77 -3.54
CA SER A 112 -1.07 -14.26 -3.76
C SER A 112 -0.65 -15.27 -2.68
N ALA A 113 -0.85 -14.93 -1.40
CA ALA A 113 -0.58 -15.84 -0.27
C ALA A 113 -1.40 -17.14 -0.34
N ARG A 114 -2.65 -17.10 -0.84
CA ARG A 114 -3.47 -18.30 -1.03
C ARG A 114 -3.05 -19.11 -2.25
N LEU A 115 -2.69 -18.46 -3.35
CA LEU A 115 -2.21 -19.11 -4.58
C LEU A 115 -0.91 -19.89 -4.30
N ALA A 116 0.00 -19.35 -3.47
CA ALA A 116 1.22 -20.03 -3.05
C ALA A 116 0.93 -21.36 -2.31
N HIS A 117 -0.12 -21.42 -1.49
CA HIS A 117 -0.45 -22.61 -0.68
C HIS A 117 -1.46 -23.58 -1.33
N ARG A 118 -2.39 -23.10 -2.16
CA ARG A 118 -3.48 -23.89 -2.76
C ARG A 118 -3.79 -23.48 -4.21
N PRO A 119 -2.80 -23.52 -5.13
CA PRO A 119 -2.92 -22.91 -6.46
C PRO A 119 -4.13 -23.39 -7.27
N VAL A 120 -4.47 -24.68 -7.21
CA VAL A 120 -5.61 -25.27 -7.92
C VAL A 120 -6.94 -24.72 -7.40
N LEU A 121 -7.22 -24.87 -6.09
CA LEU A 121 -8.48 -24.43 -5.49
C LEU A 121 -8.65 -22.92 -5.55
N THR A 122 -7.56 -22.16 -5.37
CA THR A 122 -7.58 -20.71 -5.43
C THR A 122 -7.80 -20.20 -6.87
N SER A 123 -7.22 -20.85 -7.89
CA SER A 123 -7.51 -20.52 -9.29
C SER A 123 -8.96 -20.85 -9.69
N ALA A 124 -9.49 -21.99 -9.24
CA ALA A 124 -10.89 -22.37 -9.45
C ALA A 124 -11.87 -21.37 -8.81
N GLY A 125 -11.61 -20.97 -7.56
CA GLY A 125 -12.42 -19.97 -6.87
C GLY A 125 -12.32 -18.57 -7.49
N ALA A 126 -11.14 -18.16 -7.93
CA ALA A 126 -10.93 -16.86 -8.57
C ALA A 126 -11.69 -16.73 -9.90
N GLN A 127 -11.83 -17.84 -10.65
CA GLN A 127 -12.58 -17.87 -11.91
C GLN A 127 -14.07 -17.49 -11.76
N LEU A 128 -14.63 -17.67 -10.55
CA LEU A 128 -16.03 -17.40 -10.21
C LEU A 128 -16.26 -16.01 -9.59
N VAL A 129 -15.21 -15.20 -9.42
CA VAL A 129 -15.26 -13.88 -8.76
C VAL A 129 -14.90 -12.78 -9.76
N ALA A 130 -15.70 -11.71 -9.79
CA ALA A 130 -15.41 -10.52 -10.59
C ALA A 130 -14.00 -9.96 -10.29
N GLY A 131 -13.22 -9.65 -11.33
CA GLY A 131 -11.80 -9.29 -11.22
C GLY A 131 -10.86 -10.47 -10.88
N GLY A 132 -11.31 -11.46 -10.11
CA GLY A 132 -10.52 -12.64 -9.71
C GLY A 132 -9.97 -13.45 -10.89
N ARG A 133 -10.80 -13.72 -11.90
CA ARG A 133 -10.41 -14.38 -13.17
C ARG A 133 -9.33 -13.62 -13.97
N THR A 134 -9.23 -12.31 -13.76
CA THR A 134 -8.31 -11.40 -14.47
C THR A 134 -7.01 -11.19 -13.69
N LEU A 135 -7.08 -11.19 -12.35
CA LEU A 135 -5.92 -10.98 -11.46
C LEU A 135 -5.18 -12.29 -11.15
N SER A 136 -5.90 -13.38 -10.85
CA SER A 136 -5.27 -14.63 -10.37
C SER A 136 -4.26 -15.26 -11.33
N PRO A 137 -4.43 -15.27 -12.68
CA PRO A 137 -3.42 -15.84 -13.56
C PRO A 137 -2.14 -15.01 -13.57
N ARG A 138 -2.25 -13.69 -13.34
CA ARG A 138 -1.11 -12.76 -13.31
C ARG A 138 -0.33 -12.85 -12.01
N LEU A 139 -1.01 -12.89 -10.87
CA LEU A 139 -0.37 -13.11 -9.57
C LEU A 139 0.38 -14.45 -9.60
N ALA A 140 -0.26 -15.51 -10.08
CA ALA A 140 0.40 -16.80 -10.28
C ALA A 140 1.57 -16.76 -11.29
N GLY A 141 1.50 -15.92 -12.33
CA GLY A 141 2.60 -15.72 -13.28
C GLY A 141 3.79 -14.95 -12.69
N ARG A 142 3.51 -13.88 -11.93
CA ARG A 142 4.48 -13.05 -11.21
C ARG A 142 5.20 -13.84 -10.13
N ASP A 143 4.43 -14.58 -9.33
CA ASP A 143 4.90 -15.34 -8.16
C ASP A 143 5.48 -16.72 -8.55
N GLY A 144 5.76 -16.95 -9.84
CA GLY A 144 6.46 -18.14 -10.34
C GLY A 144 5.66 -19.45 -10.36
N ILE A 145 4.38 -19.43 -10.00
CA ILE A 145 3.54 -20.62 -9.88
C ILE A 145 3.38 -21.31 -11.25
N PRO A 146 3.52 -22.65 -11.35
CA PRO A 146 3.40 -23.37 -12.62
C PRO A 146 2.03 -23.19 -13.29
N LEU A 147 2.03 -22.84 -14.58
CA LEU A 147 0.81 -22.69 -15.39
C LEU A 147 -0.12 -23.92 -15.32
N ARG A 148 0.44 -25.13 -15.25
CA ARG A 148 -0.33 -26.37 -15.07
C ARG A 148 -1.26 -26.30 -13.86
N SER A 149 -0.75 -25.86 -12.71
CA SER A 149 -1.50 -25.79 -11.44
C SER A 149 -2.63 -24.76 -11.49
N VAL A 150 -2.44 -23.67 -12.25
CA VAL A 150 -3.47 -22.66 -12.49
C VAL A 150 -4.56 -23.22 -13.40
N LEU A 151 -4.19 -23.85 -14.53
CA LEU A 151 -5.15 -24.42 -15.48
C LEU A 151 -5.94 -25.61 -14.91
N THR A 152 -5.32 -26.46 -14.07
CA THR A 152 -6.03 -27.55 -13.37
C THR A 152 -7.20 -27.03 -12.52
N GLY A 153 -7.11 -25.81 -11.98
CA GLY A 153 -8.22 -25.16 -11.27
C GLY A 153 -9.15 -24.35 -12.18
N ALA A 154 -8.56 -23.55 -13.08
CA ALA A 154 -9.30 -22.59 -13.89
C ALA A 154 -10.13 -23.26 -15.00
N VAL A 155 -9.65 -24.34 -15.64
CA VAL A 155 -10.37 -24.99 -16.76
C VAL A 155 -11.71 -25.60 -16.29
N PRO A 156 -11.78 -26.43 -15.23
CA PRO A 156 -13.07 -26.95 -14.75
C PRO A 156 -14.04 -25.85 -14.33
N ALA A 157 -13.54 -24.79 -13.69
CA ALA A 157 -14.36 -23.65 -13.28
C ALA A 157 -14.87 -22.83 -14.48
N ALA A 158 -14.05 -22.66 -15.52
CA ALA A 158 -14.46 -22.03 -16.78
C ALA A 158 -15.50 -22.88 -17.52
N THR A 159 -15.38 -24.21 -17.52
CA THR A 159 -16.40 -25.13 -18.06
C THR A 159 -17.74 -24.97 -17.34
N ALA A 160 -17.74 -24.97 -16.01
CA ALA A 160 -18.97 -24.79 -15.23
C ALA A 160 -19.61 -23.41 -15.45
N TRP A 161 -18.80 -22.34 -15.47
CA TRP A 161 -19.27 -20.96 -15.66
C TRP A 161 -19.80 -20.71 -17.09
N ALA A 162 -18.99 -20.99 -18.11
CA ALA A 162 -19.36 -20.75 -19.50
C ALA A 162 -20.50 -21.68 -19.94
N GLY A 163 -20.45 -22.96 -19.53
CA GLY A 163 -21.54 -23.92 -19.76
C GLY A 163 -22.85 -23.43 -19.15
N GLY A 164 -22.83 -23.00 -17.88
CA GLY A 164 -24.02 -22.46 -17.21
C GLY A 164 -24.62 -21.25 -17.92
N LEU A 165 -23.81 -20.25 -18.27
CA LEU A 165 -24.32 -19.03 -18.94
C LEU A 165 -24.85 -19.30 -20.36
N VAL A 166 -24.15 -20.13 -21.15
CA VAL A 166 -24.61 -20.52 -22.50
C VAL A 166 -25.90 -21.33 -22.43
N LEU A 167 -26.02 -22.26 -21.46
CA LEU A 167 -27.25 -23.04 -21.25
C LEU A 167 -28.43 -22.16 -20.79
N VAL A 168 -28.21 -21.22 -19.88
CA VAL A 168 -29.24 -20.24 -19.47
C VAL A 168 -29.71 -19.41 -20.67
N GLY A 169 -28.77 -18.90 -21.47
CA GLY A 169 -29.11 -18.20 -22.72
C GLY A 169 -29.90 -19.07 -23.68
N ALA A 170 -29.47 -20.33 -23.88
CA ALA A 170 -30.12 -21.26 -24.82
C ALA A 170 -31.54 -21.63 -24.39
N LEU A 171 -31.78 -21.84 -23.10
CA LEU A 171 -33.12 -22.07 -22.55
C LEU A 171 -34.05 -20.86 -22.77
N VAL A 172 -33.54 -19.63 -22.64
CA VAL A 172 -34.31 -18.41 -22.93
C VAL A 172 -34.55 -18.22 -24.44
N GLY A 173 -33.57 -18.58 -25.28
CA GLY A 173 -33.69 -18.53 -26.75
C GLY A 173 -34.70 -19.52 -27.32
N ALA A 174 -34.75 -20.73 -26.74
CA ALA A 174 -35.70 -21.78 -27.12
C ALA A 174 -37.12 -21.57 -26.54
N ALA A 175 -37.30 -20.70 -25.54
CA ALA A 175 -38.59 -20.47 -24.91
C ALA A 175 -39.56 -19.70 -25.83
N PRO A 176 -40.86 -20.07 -25.91
CA PRO A 176 -41.90 -19.24 -26.51
C PRO A 176 -42.06 -17.89 -25.79
N GLU A 177 -42.71 -16.91 -26.42
CA GLU A 177 -42.68 -15.51 -25.94
C GLU A 177 -43.31 -15.29 -24.55
N GLY A 178 -44.36 -16.04 -24.20
CA GLY A 178 -45.03 -15.95 -22.90
C GLY A 178 -44.15 -16.30 -21.68
N PRO A 179 -43.56 -17.51 -21.58
CA PRO A 179 -42.78 -17.93 -20.40
C PRO A 179 -41.41 -17.23 -20.24
N ARG A 180 -40.92 -16.43 -21.20
CA ARG A 180 -39.60 -15.77 -21.12
C ARG A 180 -39.47 -14.86 -19.89
N LEU A 181 -40.53 -14.15 -19.52
CA LEU A 181 -40.53 -13.28 -18.34
C LEU A 181 -40.55 -14.07 -17.02
N ALA A 182 -41.28 -15.19 -16.99
CA ALA A 182 -41.40 -16.02 -15.79
C ALA A 182 -40.07 -16.73 -15.44
N LEU A 183 -39.34 -17.21 -16.45
CA LEU A 183 -38.03 -17.86 -16.27
C LEU A 183 -36.98 -16.89 -15.69
N THR A 184 -36.96 -15.63 -16.14
CA THR A 184 -36.05 -14.61 -15.59
C THR A 184 -36.46 -14.13 -14.19
N LEU A 185 -37.76 -13.98 -13.92
CA LEU A 185 -38.28 -13.53 -12.63
C LEU A 185 -38.20 -14.60 -11.52
N LEU A 186 -38.30 -15.90 -11.85
CA LEU A 186 -38.22 -17.00 -10.87
C LEU A 186 -36.80 -17.54 -10.67
N GLY A 187 -35.94 -17.51 -11.69
CA GLY A 187 -34.57 -18.03 -11.59
C GLY A 187 -33.69 -17.23 -10.62
N LEU A 188 -33.83 -15.90 -10.59
CA LEU A 188 -33.06 -15.01 -9.72
C LEU A 188 -33.31 -15.25 -8.21
N PRO A 189 -34.56 -15.27 -7.70
CA PRO A 189 -34.81 -15.53 -6.29
C PRO A 189 -34.46 -16.96 -5.87
N LEU A 190 -34.57 -17.96 -6.76
CA LEU A 190 -34.14 -19.34 -6.46
C LEU A 190 -32.62 -19.44 -6.27
N LEU A 191 -31.83 -18.76 -7.11
CA LEU A 191 -30.38 -18.71 -6.96
C LEU A 191 -29.94 -17.97 -5.68
N LEU A 192 -30.62 -16.88 -5.34
CA LEU A 192 -30.40 -16.15 -4.08
C LEU A 192 -30.76 -17.01 -2.86
N ALA A 193 -31.90 -17.70 -2.89
CA ALA A 193 -32.32 -18.62 -1.81
C ALA A 193 -31.33 -19.77 -1.63
N ALA A 194 -30.83 -20.37 -2.71
CA ALA A 194 -29.81 -21.41 -2.65
C ALA A 194 -28.50 -20.89 -2.01
N GLY A 195 -28.07 -19.67 -2.35
CA GLY A 195 -26.92 -19.01 -1.73
C GLY A 195 -27.08 -18.79 -0.23
N VAL A 196 -28.26 -18.31 0.20
CA VAL A 196 -28.60 -18.12 1.63
C VAL A 196 -28.63 -19.46 2.38
N VAL A 197 -29.24 -20.51 1.81
CA VAL A 197 -29.30 -21.84 2.42
C VAL A 197 -27.90 -22.44 2.62
N LEU A 198 -27.00 -22.28 1.64
CA LEU A 198 -25.61 -22.73 1.76
C LEU A 198 -24.83 -21.95 2.83
N TRP A 199 -25.01 -20.62 2.91
CA TRP A 199 -24.41 -19.79 3.95
C TRP A 199 -24.90 -20.13 5.37
N VAL A 200 -26.21 -20.35 5.54
CA VAL A 200 -26.78 -20.80 6.83
C VAL A 200 -26.26 -22.18 7.21
N ARG A 201 -26.09 -23.10 6.24
CA ARG A 201 -25.49 -24.42 6.50
C ARG A 201 -24.01 -24.35 6.91
N ASP A 202 -23.20 -23.46 6.31
CA ASP A 202 -21.81 -23.26 6.72
C ASP A 202 -21.73 -22.69 8.14
N ARG A 203 -22.56 -21.67 8.44
CA ARG A 203 -22.67 -21.08 9.78
C ARG A 203 -23.07 -22.10 10.85
N ARG A 204 -24.06 -22.95 10.58
CA ARG A 204 -24.54 -24.01 11.50
C ARG A 204 -23.62 -25.22 11.63
N ARG A 205 -22.56 -25.33 10.82
CA ARG A 205 -21.56 -26.42 10.91
C ARG A 205 -20.37 -26.09 11.80
N ARG A 206 -20.34 -24.92 12.45
CA ARG A 206 -19.34 -24.59 13.47
C ARG A 206 -19.84 -25.06 14.84
N PRO A 207 -19.19 -26.04 15.50
CA PRO A 207 -19.52 -26.38 16.88
C PRO A 207 -19.04 -25.29 17.82
N ASP A 208 -19.84 -24.97 18.84
CA ASP A 208 -19.47 -24.02 19.88
C ASP A 208 -18.22 -24.50 20.64
N ARG A 209 -17.28 -23.57 20.87
CA ARG A 209 -16.06 -23.82 21.65
C ARG A 209 -15.99 -22.89 22.85
N THR A 210 -16.92 -23.08 23.78
CA THR A 210 -16.82 -22.61 25.15
C THR A 210 -16.16 -23.69 26.01
N GLY A 211 -14.87 -23.54 26.31
CA GLY A 211 -14.14 -24.50 27.15
C GLY A 211 -12.63 -24.24 27.18
N PHE A 212 -12.10 -23.95 28.36
CA PHE A 212 -10.67 -23.73 28.62
C PHE A 212 -9.85 -25.01 28.41
N ALA A 213 -8.73 -24.92 27.67
CA ALA A 213 -7.53 -25.75 27.88
C ALA A 213 -6.34 -25.21 27.06
N VAL A 214 -5.16 -25.10 27.69
CA VAL A 214 -3.92 -24.71 27.02
C VAL A 214 -3.37 -25.85 26.16
N ARG A 215 -3.30 -25.67 24.84
CA ARG A 215 -2.28 -26.30 23.99
C ARG A 215 -2.13 -25.58 22.65
N SER A 216 -0.88 -25.47 22.20
CA SER A 216 -0.48 -24.72 21.01
C SER A 216 -0.97 -25.34 19.69
N ARG A 217 -1.64 -24.54 18.85
CA ARG A 217 -1.65 -24.66 17.38
C ARG A 217 -2.20 -23.40 16.73
N ARG A 218 -1.50 -22.90 15.70
CA ARG A 218 -1.94 -21.76 14.88
C ARG A 218 -3.25 -22.13 14.16
N SER A 219 -4.30 -21.30 14.30
CA SER A 219 -5.52 -21.40 13.49
C SER A 219 -5.97 -20.00 13.05
N ALA A 220 -5.86 -19.71 11.76
CA ALA A 220 -6.30 -18.46 11.15
C ALA A 220 -7.84 -18.34 11.14
N PRO A 221 -8.40 -17.11 11.16
CA PRO A 221 -9.85 -16.90 11.12
C PRO A 221 -10.47 -17.42 9.81
N GLY A 222 -11.58 -18.16 9.94
CA GLY A 222 -12.12 -18.99 8.86
C GLY A 222 -13.07 -18.29 7.88
N TRP A 223 -12.61 -18.10 6.64
CA TRP A 223 -13.17 -18.51 5.33
C TRP A 223 -14.67 -18.42 4.97
N GLY A 224 -15.63 -18.34 5.90
CA GLY A 224 -17.07 -18.50 5.61
C GLY A 224 -17.79 -17.29 4.98
N LEU A 225 -17.18 -16.09 5.00
CA LEU A 225 -17.84 -14.85 4.58
C LEU A 225 -17.53 -14.39 3.15
N LEU A 226 -16.32 -14.66 2.64
CA LEU A 226 -15.89 -14.13 1.34
C LEU A 226 -16.49 -14.91 0.15
N CYS A 227 -16.67 -16.23 0.26
CA CYS A 227 -17.27 -17.02 -0.81
C CYS A 227 -18.78 -16.76 -0.96
N SER A 228 -19.50 -16.53 0.14
CA SER A 228 -20.93 -16.16 0.12
C SER A 228 -21.15 -14.71 -0.34
N ALA A 229 -20.28 -13.78 0.08
CA ALA A 229 -20.36 -12.39 -0.35
C ALA A 229 -20.06 -12.24 -1.86
N GLY A 230 -19.11 -13.00 -2.41
CA GLY A 230 -18.80 -12.98 -3.85
C GLY A 230 -19.96 -13.46 -4.73
N ALA A 231 -20.68 -14.50 -4.30
CA ALA A 231 -21.86 -14.99 -5.01
C ALA A 231 -23.01 -13.97 -4.98
N ALA A 232 -23.28 -13.36 -3.83
CA ALA A 232 -24.32 -12.34 -3.70
C ALA A 232 -23.97 -11.04 -4.46
N ALA A 233 -22.73 -10.56 -4.36
CA ALA A 233 -22.28 -9.34 -5.03
C ALA A 233 -22.38 -9.45 -6.56
N THR A 234 -22.05 -10.61 -7.14
CA THR A 234 -22.12 -10.82 -8.59
C THR A 234 -23.55 -10.75 -9.12
N VAL A 235 -24.56 -11.19 -8.34
CA VAL A 235 -25.99 -11.05 -8.71
C VAL A 235 -26.47 -9.61 -8.53
N VAL A 236 -26.02 -8.91 -7.47
CA VAL A 236 -26.40 -7.50 -7.21
C VAL A 236 -25.81 -6.52 -8.23
N THR A 237 -24.59 -6.75 -8.74
CA THR A 237 -23.98 -5.87 -9.76
C THR A 237 -24.72 -5.91 -11.11
N VAL A 238 -25.33 -7.05 -11.46
CA VAL A 238 -26.19 -7.18 -12.66
C VAL A 238 -27.53 -6.44 -12.48
N ALA A 239 -28.04 -6.32 -11.25
CA ALA A 239 -29.28 -5.59 -10.98
C ALA A 239 -29.08 -4.06 -11.04
N LEU A 240 -27.99 -3.54 -10.45
CA LEU A 240 -27.76 -2.09 -10.36
C LEU A 240 -27.38 -1.43 -11.69
N THR A 241 -26.73 -2.14 -12.61
CA THR A 241 -26.40 -1.60 -13.95
C THR A 241 -27.60 -1.57 -14.90
N GLY A 242 -28.71 -2.26 -14.58
CA GLY A 242 -29.95 -2.21 -15.37
C GLY A 242 -30.84 -1.00 -15.08
N VAL A 243 -30.70 -0.36 -13.91
CA VAL A 243 -31.63 0.70 -13.44
C VAL A 243 -31.17 2.12 -13.79
N VAL A 244 -29.88 2.33 -14.06
CA VAL A 244 -29.32 3.67 -14.38
C VAL A 244 -29.55 4.07 -15.85
N ALA A 245 -30.10 3.18 -16.69
CA ALA A 245 -30.34 3.43 -18.11
C ALA A 245 -31.73 4.03 -18.43
N ASP A 246 -32.64 4.15 -17.44
CA ASP A 246 -34.06 4.42 -17.69
C ASP A 246 -34.58 5.75 -17.09
N THR A 247 -33.67 6.63 -16.64
CA THR A 247 -34.01 7.97 -16.12
C THR A 247 -33.24 9.08 -16.81
N GLY A 248 -33.45 9.20 -18.12
CA GLY A 248 -32.98 10.31 -18.94
C GLY A 248 -34.09 10.86 -19.86
N ILE A 249 -34.69 11.98 -19.43
CA ILE A 249 -35.42 13.05 -20.17
C ILE A 249 -36.69 13.48 -19.43
N ALA A 250 -36.59 14.61 -18.72
CA ALA A 250 -37.64 15.62 -18.60
C ALA A 250 -36.96 16.94 -18.16
N ILE A 251 -37.27 18.05 -18.85
CA ILE A 251 -36.58 19.34 -18.71
C ILE A 251 -37.57 20.41 -18.21
N ALA A 252 -37.04 21.36 -17.42
CA ALA A 252 -37.53 22.71 -17.14
C ALA A 252 -38.50 22.99 -15.96
N SER A 253 -38.26 24.19 -15.40
CA SER A 253 -39.21 25.10 -14.73
C SER A 253 -39.46 24.96 -13.23
N ALA A 254 -38.68 25.68 -12.42
CA ALA A 254 -39.22 26.59 -11.38
C ALA A 254 -38.14 27.58 -10.91
N THR A 255 -38.35 28.88 -11.18
CA THR A 255 -37.50 29.99 -10.72
C THR A 255 -38.10 30.67 -9.49
N SER A 256 -37.30 30.97 -8.47
CA SER A 256 -37.49 32.08 -7.50
C SER A 256 -36.19 32.21 -6.67
N THR A 257 -35.34 33.23 -6.76
CA THR A 257 -35.48 34.66 -6.36
C THR A 257 -35.97 34.89 -4.93
N VAL A 258 -35.08 35.48 -4.09
CA VAL A 258 -35.27 36.58 -3.12
C VAL A 258 -33.99 36.62 -2.25
N THR A 259 -33.02 37.49 -2.57
CA THR A 259 -32.81 38.86 -2.03
C THR A 259 -32.10 38.89 -0.67
N ALA A 260 -30.90 39.47 -0.65
CA ALA A 260 -30.17 39.86 0.56
C ALA A 260 -30.40 41.36 0.88
N PRO A 261 -30.10 41.81 2.11
CA PRO A 261 -29.72 43.19 2.36
C PRO A 261 -28.28 43.35 2.86
N SER A 262 -27.62 44.33 2.26
CA SER A 262 -26.27 44.84 2.49
C SER A 262 -25.96 45.33 3.91
N GLY A 263 -24.68 45.36 4.30
CA GLY A 263 -24.22 46.06 5.51
C GLY A 263 -22.70 46.08 5.74
N THR A 264 -22.02 47.13 5.23
CA THR A 264 -20.61 47.54 5.53
C THR A 264 -20.40 48.96 4.96
N PRO A 265 -19.36 49.74 5.34
CA PRO A 265 -18.33 49.57 6.39
C PRO A 265 -18.46 50.69 7.47
N THR A 266 -17.56 50.90 8.45
CA THR A 266 -16.25 51.62 8.39
C THR A 266 -15.51 51.57 9.76
N PRO A 267 -14.21 51.95 9.86
CA PRO A 267 -13.28 51.38 10.84
C PRO A 267 -13.03 52.25 12.08
N ASN A 268 -12.28 51.70 13.04
CA ASN A 268 -11.39 52.46 13.93
C ASN A 268 -10.13 51.63 14.26
N THR A 269 -8.98 52.31 14.30
CA THR A 269 -7.64 51.77 14.65
C THR A 269 -6.90 52.86 15.46
N PRO A 270 -5.71 52.61 16.04
CA PRO A 270 -5.54 52.19 17.43
C PRO A 270 -4.83 53.24 18.30
N THR A 271 -4.73 52.99 19.61
CA THR A 271 -3.66 53.55 20.46
C THR A 271 -3.26 52.57 21.57
N PRO A 272 -2.01 52.62 22.08
CA PRO A 272 -1.42 51.55 22.88
C PRO A 272 -1.44 51.83 24.39
N ASP A 273 -1.23 50.79 25.20
CA ASP A 273 -0.81 50.94 26.60
C ASP A 273 0.36 50.01 26.96
N THR A 274 1.15 50.49 27.91
CA THR A 274 2.53 50.08 28.25
C THR A 274 2.56 48.97 29.32
N PRO A 275 3.56 48.07 29.38
CA PRO A 275 3.54 46.92 30.30
C PRO A 275 3.90 47.28 31.76
N THR A 276 3.35 46.49 32.69
CA THR A 276 3.62 46.56 34.14
C THR A 276 4.21 45.22 34.62
N PRO A 277 5.28 45.20 35.46
CA PRO A 277 6.13 44.02 35.65
C PRO A 277 5.61 42.97 36.67
N SER A 278 6.14 41.75 36.55
CA SER A 278 5.92 40.63 37.48
C SER A 278 6.59 40.84 38.85
N PRO A 279 6.03 40.30 39.95
CA PRO A 279 6.66 40.34 41.27
C PRO A 279 7.75 39.26 41.43
N VAL A 280 8.84 39.63 42.09
CA VAL A 280 9.95 38.75 42.49
C VAL A 280 9.58 37.98 43.76
N VAL A 281 9.90 36.69 43.81
CA VAL A 281 9.79 35.85 45.02
C VAL A 281 11.20 35.68 45.64
N PRO A 282 11.40 35.86 46.95
CA PRO A 282 12.70 35.66 47.59
C PRO A 282 13.04 34.18 47.79
N GLU A 283 14.31 33.84 47.56
CA GLU A 283 14.86 32.49 47.77
C GLU A 283 15.32 32.29 49.23
N LEU A 284 15.03 31.12 49.80
CA LEU A 284 15.47 30.71 51.15
C LEU A 284 16.68 29.76 51.03
N PRO A 285 17.75 29.92 51.83
CA PRO A 285 18.92 29.07 51.75
C PRO A 285 18.65 27.66 52.33
N GLY A 286 18.56 26.68 51.45
CA GLY A 286 18.50 25.25 51.80
C GLY A 286 19.91 24.67 52.06
N GLY A 287 20.04 23.84 53.08
CA GLY A 287 21.33 23.32 53.56
C GLY A 287 22.01 22.29 52.64
N GLU A 288 23.31 22.11 52.85
CA GLU A 288 24.18 21.26 52.06
C GLU A 288 23.79 19.77 52.17
N GLN A 289 23.28 19.20 51.07
CA GLN A 289 22.93 17.79 50.98
C GLN A 289 24.18 16.97 50.60
N PRO A 290 24.48 15.84 51.28
CA PRO A 290 25.67 15.05 50.97
C PRO A 290 25.68 14.60 49.50
N ALA A 291 26.82 14.80 48.83
CA ALA A 291 26.98 14.43 47.42
C ALA A 291 26.83 12.92 47.25
N VAL A 292 25.68 12.50 46.70
CA VAL A 292 25.50 11.15 46.15
C VAL A 292 26.55 10.99 45.05
N ALA A 293 27.42 9.99 45.18
CA ALA A 293 28.40 9.69 44.14
C ALA A 293 27.66 9.47 42.82
N ALA A 294 27.90 10.36 41.85
CA ALA A 294 27.24 10.29 40.56
C ALA A 294 27.50 8.93 39.93
N ALA A 295 26.45 8.28 39.41
CA ALA A 295 26.62 7.14 38.53
C ALA A 295 27.57 7.54 37.38
N PRO A 296 28.45 6.64 36.90
CA PRO A 296 29.36 6.97 35.81
C PRO A 296 28.55 7.48 34.62
N ALA A 297 28.85 8.70 34.19
CA ALA A 297 28.06 9.38 33.17
C ALA A 297 28.04 8.54 31.89
N TRP A 298 26.83 8.20 31.44
CA TRP A 298 26.59 7.50 30.17
C TRP A 298 27.34 8.20 29.03
N THR A 299 28.09 7.43 28.23
CA THR A 299 28.76 7.97 27.04
C THR A 299 28.13 7.40 25.76
N PRO A 300 28.14 8.16 24.64
CA PRO A 300 27.66 7.66 23.35
C PRO A 300 28.35 6.36 22.88
N ARG A 301 29.59 6.11 23.31
CA ARG A 301 30.32 4.86 22.98
C ARG A 301 29.79 3.67 23.78
N ASP A 302 29.50 3.86 25.05
CA ASP A 302 28.94 2.82 25.91
C ASP A 302 27.51 2.49 25.47
N ALA A 303 26.74 3.50 25.09
CA ALA A 303 25.42 3.36 24.49
C ALA A 303 25.42 2.47 23.24
N VAL A 304 26.31 2.76 22.28
CA VAL A 304 26.46 1.98 21.05
C VAL A 304 26.87 0.53 21.35
N SER A 305 27.70 0.34 22.38
CA SER A 305 28.12 -0.98 22.85
C SER A 305 26.93 -1.76 23.45
N ALA A 306 26.16 -1.13 24.33
CA ALA A 306 24.95 -1.69 24.94
C ALA A 306 23.86 -1.99 23.89
N ALA A 307 23.67 -1.12 22.89
CA ALA A 307 22.73 -1.33 21.81
C ALA A 307 23.11 -2.51 20.90
N ARG A 308 24.41 -2.67 20.62
CA ARG A 308 24.94 -3.84 19.91
C ARG A 308 24.75 -5.13 20.71
N GLU A 309 25.02 -5.11 22.02
CA GLU A 309 24.81 -6.26 22.89
C GLU A 309 23.33 -6.66 22.96
N ALA A 310 22.44 -5.67 23.17
CA ALA A 310 20.99 -5.87 23.22
C ALA A 310 20.39 -6.39 21.89
N PHE A 311 20.99 -6.05 20.75
CA PHE A 311 20.61 -6.62 19.45
C PHE A 311 21.09 -8.07 19.25
N GLY A 312 22.26 -8.40 19.81
CA GLY A 312 22.82 -9.74 19.78
C GLY A 312 22.98 -10.31 18.36
N ALA A 313 22.59 -11.58 18.19
CA ALA A 313 22.75 -12.34 16.94
C ALA A 313 21.50 -12.31 16.01
N ALA A 314 20.59 -11.35 16.19
CA ALA A 314 19.31 -11.31 15.46
C ALA A 314 19.41 -10.95 13.96
N GLY A 315 20.60 -10.60 13.48
CA GLY A 315 20.86 -10.15 12.12
C GLY A 315 22.18 -9.39 12.03
N THR A 316 22.31 -8.49 11.05
CA THR A 316 23.35 -7.45 11.06
C THR A 316 22.76 -6.12 11.51
N LEU A 317 23.55 -5.34 12.25
CA LEU A 317 23.22 -4.01 12.74
C LEU A 317 24.36 -3.03 12.44
N ALA A 318 24.02 -1.82 12.01
CA ALA A 318 24.84 -0.63 12.19
C ALA A 318 24.14 0.35 13.13
N VAL A 319 24.91 1.03 13.97
CA VAL A 319 24.45 2.00 14.96
C VAL A 319 25.28 3.26 14.82
N LEU A 320 24.66 4.43 14.97
CA LEU A 320 25.36 5.69 15.16
C LEU A 320 24.58 6.57 16.13
N VAL A 321 25.31 7.20 17.05
CA VAL A 321 24.82 8.29 17.90
C VAL A 321 25.72 9.50 17.67
N SER A 322 25.14 10.66 17.39
CA SER A 322 25.90 11.91 17.28
C SER A 322 25.21 13.06 17.98
N GLY A 323 25.97 14.14 18.22
CA GLY A 323 25.38 15.40 18.62
C GLY A 323 24.40 15.92 17.56
N GLY A 324 23.47 16.75 17.99
CA GLY A 324 22.54 17.45 17.11
C GLY A 324 23.24 18.51 16.25
N ALA A 325 22.43 19.37 15.64
CA ALA A 325 22.92 20.29 14.62
C ALA A 325 24.03 21.22 15.13
N PRO A 326 25.08 21.46 14.31
CA PRO A 326 26.12 22.40 14.66
C PRO A 326 25.57 23.83 14.76
N PRO A 327 26.21 24.71 15.56
CA PRO A 327 25.93 26.14 15.47
C PRO A 327 26.27 26.67 14.07
N ALA A 328 25.55 27.70 13.63
CA ALA A 328 25.74 28.31 12.29
C ALA A 328 27.16 28.89 12.07
N THR A 329 27.96 29.03 13.14
CA THR A 329 29.34 29.52 13.13
C THR A 329 30.40 28.42 13.07
N SER A 330 30.02 27.14 12.92
CA SER A 330 30.98 26.02 12.92
C SER A 330 32.02 26.08 11.80
N THR A 331 33.26 25.82 12.19
CA THR A 331 34.47 25.79 11.37
C THR A 331 34.74 24.40 10.77
N THR A 332 35.78 24.30 9.93
CA THR A 332 36.30 23.02 9.41
C THR A 332 36.92 22.14 10.51
N ALA A 333 37.46 22.74 11.59
CA ALA A 333 37.89 22.01 12.76
C ALA A 333 36.69 21.38 13.48
N ASP A 334 35.64 22.15 13.75
CA ASP A 334 34.41 21.63 14.37
C ASP A 334 33.75 20.52 13.54
N ALA A 335 33.83 20.60 12.20
CA ALA A 335 33.36 19.54 11.30
C ALA A 335 34.22 18.26 11.38
N THR A 336 35.53 18.41 11.59
CA THR A 336 36.48 17.30 11.75
C THR A 336 36.27 16.62 13.10
N ASP A 337 36.17 17.39 14.18
CA ASP A 337 35.96 16.88 15.54
C ASP A 337 34.61 16.16 15.67
N ARG A 338 33.53 16.70 15.08
CA ARG A 338 32.25 15.98 14.97
C ARG A 338 32.36 14.70 14.16
N GLY A 339 33.15 14.69 13.08
CA GLY A 339 33.46 13.47 12.32
C GLY A 339 34.16 12.41 13.18
N GLN A 340 35.13 12.81 13.98
CA GLN A 340 35.80 11.92 14.94
C GLN A 340 34.83 11.44 16.04
N ALA A 341 33.98 12.32 16.57
CA ALA A 341 32.97 11.96 17.55
C ALA A 341 31.98 10.91 17.00
N ARG A 342 31.47 11.09 15.77
CA ARG A 342 30.63 10.08 15.08
C ARG A 342 31.36 8.75 14.92
N ALA A 343 32.62 8.77 14.49
CA ALA A 343 33.42 7.55 14.34
C ALA A 343 33.65 6.83 15.69
N GLN A 344 33.75 7.57 16.79
CA GLN A 344 33.89 7.02 18.15
C GLN A 344 32.58 6.55 18.78
N ALA A 345 31.44 7.03 18.28
CA ALA A 345 30.08 6.76 18.75
C ALA A 345 29.24 6.05 17.67
N SER A 346 29.85 5.05 17.02
CA SER A 346 29.16 4.23 16.01
C SER A 346 29.71 2.80 15.92
N TRP A 347 28.90 1.92 15.35
CA TRP A 347 29.23 0.53 15.05
C TRP A 347 28.85 0.22 13.60
N SER A 348 29.80 -0.31 12.84
CA SER A 348 29.64 -0.55 11.39
C SER A 348 29.13 0.67 10.59
N PRO A 349 29.60 1.91 10.88
CA PRO A 349 28.98 3.15 10.38
C PRO A 349 28.90 3.24 8.85
N THR A 350 29.91 2.71 8.16
CA THR A 350 30.07 2.75 6.70
C THR A 350 29.54 1.50 5.98
N ARG A 351 28.93 0.54 6.69
CA ARG A 351 28.32 -0.64 6.04
C ARG A 351 27.14 -0.17 5.16
N PRO A 352 27.07 -0.59 3.88
CA PRO A 352 25.94 -0.25 3.03
C PRO A 352 24.68 -1.02 3.43
N PHE A 353 23.54 -0.34 3.41
CA PHE A 353 22.19 -0.89 3.56
C PHE A 353 21.28 -0.32 2.48
N HIS A 354 20.26 -1.06 2.08
CA HIS A 354 19.15 -0.45 1.32
C HIS A 354 18.26 0.36 2.28
N THR A 355 18.01 1.63 1.97
CA THR A 355 17.30 2.59 2.83
C THR A 355 15.91 2.14 3.28
N ALA A 356 15.25 1.29 2.50
CA ALA A 356 13.80 1.13 2.55
C ALA A 356 13.13 2.53 2.52
N SER A 357 12.12 2.76 3.35
CA SER A 357 11.44 4.06 3.51
C SER A 357 12.31 5.21 4.02
N LEU A 358 13.58 5.03 4.40
CA LEU A 358 14.42 6.14 4.87
C LEU A 358 14.83 7.12 3.76
N VAL A 359 14.85 6.70 2.48
CA VAL A 359 15.10 7.62 1.34
C VAL A 359 14.05 8.73 1.23
N LYS A 360 12.86 8.53 1.82
CA LYS A 360 11.80 9.54 1.89
C LYS A 360 12.26 10.81 2.61
N LEU A 361 13.25 10.72 3.50
CA LEU A 361 13.91 11.86 4.14
C LEU A 361 14.68 12.71 3.11
N TYR A 362 15.51 12.07 2.29
CA TYR A 362 16.25 12.71 1.20
C TYR A 362 15.30 13.30 0.15
N LEU A 363 14.26 12.55 -0.24
CA LEU A 363 13.28 13.02 -1.21
C LEU A 363 12.50 14.24 -0.69
N ALA A 364 12.05 14.22 0.56
CA ALA A 364 11.33 15.34 1.17
C ALA A 364 12.20 16.60 1.25
N GLU A 365 13.43 16.48 1.74
CA GLU A 365 14.34 17.62 1.87
C GLU A 365 14.71 18.21 0.50
N GLY A 366 15.07 17.38 -0.47
CA GLY A 366 15.46 17.87 -1.79
C GLY A 366 14.30 18.46 -2.60
N VAL A 367 13.08 17.93 -2.45
CA VAL A 367 11.87 18.53 -3.04
C VAL A 367 11.59 19.92 -2.44
N LEU A 368 11.62 20.07 -1.11
CA LEU A 368 11.49 21.36 -0.44
C LEU A 368 12.59 22.35 -0.86
N HIS A 369 13.85 21.88 -0.88
CA HIS A 369 14.99 22.68 -1.32
C HIS A 369 14.85 23.17 -2.76
N SER A 370 14.45 22.30 -3.70
CA SER A 370 14.28 22.68 -5.12
C SER A 370 13.26 23.80 -5.31
N HIS A 371 12.12 23.74 -4.62
CA HIS A 371 11.09 24.77 -4.68
C HIS A 371 11.58 26.10 -4.09
N ARG A 372 12.26 26.06 -2.94
CA ARG A 372 12.84 27.24 -2.29
C ARG A 372 13.92 27.90 -3.12
N SER A 373 14.84 27.12 -3.69
CA SER A 373 15.90 27.61 -4.58
C SER A 373 15.34 28.21 -5.89
N ALA A 374 14.16 27.76 -6.34
CA ALA A 374 13.41 28.37 -7.44
C ALA A 374 12.56 29.59 -7.04
N GLY A 375 12.53 29.98 -5.76
CA GLY A 375 11.68 31.06 -5.26
C GLY A 375 10.17 30.76 -5.30
N THR A 376 9.80 29.49 -5.24
CA THR A 376 8.42 29.00 -5.35
C THR A 376 7.97 28.26 -4.09
N LEU A 377 6.66 28.17 -3.88
CA LEU A 377 6.07 27.32 -2.85
C LEU A 377 5.79 25.92 -3.39
N LEU A 378 6.01 24.89 -2.57
CA LEU A 378 5.57 23.53 -2.87
C LEU A 378 4.02 23.50 -2.98
N PRO A 379 3.42 22.88 -4.01
CA PRO A 379 1.97 22.78 -4.13
C PRO A 379 1.35 22.12 -2.90
N ALA A 380 0.19 22.59 -2.45
CA ALA A 380 -0.44 22.11 -1.21
C ALA A 380 -0.70 20.59 -1.20
N ASP A 381 -1.08 20.02 -2.35
CA ASP A 381 -1.25 18.56 -2.50
C ASP A 381 0.06 17.78 -2.37
N ASP A 382 1.19 18.35 -2.82
CA ASP A 382 2.51 17.73 -2.71
C ASP A 382 3.10 17.92 -1.31
N LEU A 383 2.82 19.04 -0.63
CA LEU A 383 3.13 19.22 0.80
C LEU A 383 2.36 18.21 1.66
N ALA A 384 1.06 18.02 1.41
CA ALA A 384 0.26 17.00 2.08
C ALA A 384 0.76 15.57 1.76
N SER A 385 1.22 15.34 0.52
CA SER A 385 1.86 14.09 0.11
C SER A 385 3.17 13.85 0.88
N LEU A 386 4.01 14.87 1.01
CA LEU A 386 5.28 14.82 1.74
C LEU A 386 5.05 14.53 3.23
N GLN A 387 4.06 15.19 3.84
CA GLN A 387 3.67 14.93 5.23
C GLN A 387 3.23 13.48 5.42
N ALA A 388 2.31 12.95 4.61
CA ALA A 388 1.87 11.55 4.68
C ALA A 388 2.99 10.53 4.39
N MET A 389 3.87 10.87 3.45
CA MET A 389 5.07 10.10 3.13
C MET A 389 6.03 9.98 4.32
N LEU A 390 6.12 10.99 5.17
CA LEU A 390 6.98 10.98 6.35
C LEU A 390 6.27 10.33 7.56
N SER A 391 5.07 10.78 7.92
CA SER A 391 4.36 10.35 9.13
C SER A 391 3.77 8.93 9.03
N ALA A 392 3.11 8.62 7.92
CA ALA A 392 2.51 7.31 7.65
C ALA A 392 3.37 6.44 6.73
N SER A 393 4.58 6.90 6.38
CA SER A 393 5.48 6.20 5.48
C SER A 393 4.88 5.87 4.11
N ASP A 394 3.93 6.67 3.62
CA ASP A 394 3.13 6.40 2.42
C ASP A 394 3.99 6.16 1.15
N ASP A 395 3.86 4.97 0.56
CA ASP A 395 4.61 4.50 -0.63
C ASP A 395 4.05 5.07 -1.95
N ASP A 396 2.75 5.37 -2.01
CA ASP A 396 2.11 5.98 -3.18
C ASP A 396 2.45 7.47 -3.25
N ALA A 397 2.48 8.16 -2.10
CA ALA A 397 2.97 9.51 -1.98
C ALA A 397 4.46 9.60 -2.36
N ALA A 398 5.30 8.70 -1.84
CA ALA A 398 6.70 8.63 -2.25
C ALA A 398 6.88 8.35 -3.74
N SER A 399 6.13 7.41 -4.30
CA SER A 399 6.23 7.07 -5.72
C SER A 399 5.74 8.20 -6.62
N ARG A 400 4.69 8.94 -6.22
CA ARG A 400 4.24 10.16 -6.91
C ARG A 400 5.32 11.25 -6.88
N LEU A 401 5.83 11.60 -5.70
CA LEU A 401 6.84 12.65 -5.54
C LEU A 401 8.15 12.28 -6.28
N TRP A 402 8.59 11.01 -6.19
CA TRP A 402 9.78 10.51 -6.87
C TRP A 402 9.67 10.62 -8.41
N VAL A 403 8.49 10.43 -8.98
CA VAL A 403 8.27 10.60 -10.43
C VAL A 403 8.09 12.07 -10.81
N ALA A 404 7.33 12.84 -10.03
CA ALA A 404 7.01 14.24 -10.32
C ALA A 404 8.25 15.15 -10.28
N TYR A 405 9.19 14.87 -9.38
CA TYR A 405 10.37 15.71 -9.12
C TYR A 405 11.69 15.14 -9.65
N ASP A 406 11.67 14.07 -10.46
CA ASP A 406 12.86 13.34 -10.90
C ASP A 406 13.77 12.93 -9.71
N GLY A 407 13.24 12.03 -8.88
CA GLY A 407 13.86 11.56 -7.64
C GLY A 407 15.34 11.14 -7.71
N PRO A 408 15.87 10.56 -8.82
CA PRO A 408 17.30 10.35 -9.00
C PRO A 408 18.12 11.64 -9.00
N SER A 409 17.64 12.70 -9.65
CA SER A 409 18.29 14.03 -9.67
C SER A 409 18.16 14.74 -8.33
N VAL A 410 17.00 14.65 -7.67
CA VAL A 410 16.81 15.14 -6.29
C VAL A 410 17.78 14.44 -5.33
N LEU A 411 17.91 13.11 -5.41
CA LEU A 411 18.84 12.36 -4.58
C LEU A 411 20.30 12.75 -4.86
N ALA A 412 20.67 12.99 -6.12
CA ALA A 412 22.02 13.42 -6.48
C ALA A 412 22.38 14.81 -5.92
N ASP A 413 21.44 15.76 -5.96
CA ASP A 413 21.55 17.08 -5.33
C ASP A 413 21.72 16.97 -3.80
N VAL A 414 20.87 16.19 -3.13
CA VAL A 414 20.98 15.94 -1.67
C VAL A 414 22.32 15.30 -1.32
N VAL A 415 22.76 14.29 -2.07
CA VAL A 415 24.07 13.64 -1.89
C VAL A 415 25.21 14.65 -2.00
N ALA A 416 25.15 15.57 -2.96
CA ALA A 416 26.16 16.61 -3.13
C ALA A 416 26.12 17.67 -2.00
N ARG A 417 24.95 18.24 -1.69
CA ARG A 417 24.81 19.30 -0.68
C ARG A 417 25.19 18.84 0.73
N TYR A 418 24.83 17.62 1.11
CA TYR A 418 25.17 17.06 2.41
C TYR A 418 26.55 16.38 2.43
N GLY A 419 27.16 16.13 1.28
CA GLY A 419 28.45 15.42 1.18
C GLY A 419 28.33 13.97 1.64
N LEU A 420 27.32 13.25 1.15
CA LEU A 420 27.09 11.84 1.46
C LEU A 420 27.96 10.97 0.54
N THR A 421 28.65 9.97 1.09
CA THR A 421 29.71 9.24 0.35
C THR A 421 29.40 7.77 0.10
N GLY A 422 28.56 7.14 0.92
CA GLY A 422 28.02 5.80 0.69
C GLY A 422 26.62 5.79 0.06
N THR A 423 25.89 6.90 0.16
CA THR A 423 24.54 7.05 -0.39
C THR A 423 24.53 7.13 -1.91
N ARG A 424 23.73 6.28 -2.56
CA ARG A 424 23.60 6.22 -4.02
C ARG A 424 22.23 5.71 -4.47
N ALA A 425 21.83 6.16 -5.66
CA ALA A 425 20.60 5.74 -6.33
C ALA A 425 20.47 4.21 -6.43
N PRO A 426 19.22 3.67 -6.47
CA PRO A 426 18.99 2.24 -6.62
C PRO A 426 19.54 1.72 -7.94
N ALA A 427 20.06 0.49 -7.93
CA ALA A 427 20.63 -0.15 -9.12
C ALA A 427 19.60 -0.39 -10.25
N GLN A 428 18.30 -0.37 -9.94
CA GLN A 428 17.21 -0.46 -10.90
C GLN A 428 16.31 0.77 -10.78
N PRO A 429 16.06 1.50 -11.88
CA PRO A 429 15.15 2.65 -11.88
C PRO A 429 13.75 2.31 -11.34
N GLY A 430 13.15 3.26 -10.62
CA GLY A 430 11.83 3.11 -9.99
C GLY A 430 11.82 2.34 -8.67
N GLN A 431 12.93 1.72 -8.25
CA GLN A 431 13.02 1.01 -6.96
C GLN A 431 13.61 1.93 -5.88
N TRP A 432 12.96 3.07 -5.62
CA TRP A 432 13.47 4.12 -4.71
C TRP A 432 13.92 3.57 -3.34
N GLY A 433 13.19 2.62 -2.77
CA GLY A 433 13.51 2.00 -1.47
C GLY A 433 14.79 1.13 -1.46
N GLN A 434 15.35 0.84 -2.63
CA GLN A 434 16.67 0.20 -2.79
C GLN A 434 17.81 1.21 -3.00
N THR A 435 17.56 2.51 -2.83
CA THR A 435 18.64 3.49 -2.58
C THR A 435 19.57 2.92 -1.52
N VAL A 436 20.87 2.93 -1.78
CA VAL A 436 21.86 2.49 -0.79
C VAL A 436 22.22 3.68 0.07
N THR A 437 22.44 3.46 1.36
CA THR A 437 22.93 4.44 2.34
C THR A 437 23.88 3.75 3.32
N THR A 438 24.58 4.55 4.13
CA THR A 438 25.28 4.09 5.33
C THR A 438 24.64 4.69 6.60
N ALA A 439 25.08 4.27 7.78
CA ALA A 439 24.66 4.90 9.02
C ALA A 439 25.35 6.26 9.24
N ASP A 440 26.60 6.43 8.78
CA ASP A 440 27.29 7.73 8.78
C ASP A 440 26.59 8.75 7.87
N ASP A 441 26.17 8.36 6.66
CA ASP A 441 25.46 9.29 5.75
C ASP A 441 24.09 9.72 6.29
N LEU A 442 23.33 8.82 6.93
CA LEU A 442 22.06 9.18 7.59
C LEU A 442 22.30 10.05 8.84
N GLY A 443 23.33 9.74 9.63
CA GLY A 443 23.72 10.52 10.79
C GLY A 443 24.11 11.94 10.39
N ARG A 444 25.03 12.06 9.43
CA ARG A 444 25.51 13.30 8.83
C ARG A 444 24.38 14.12 8.20
N PHE A 445 23.46 13.49 7.48
CA PHE A 445 22.29 14.18 6.92
C PHE A 445 21.43 14.81 8.02
N LEU A 446 20.99 14.00 9.01
CA LEU A 446 20.13 14.49 10.10
C LEU A 446 20.81 15.54 10.98
N GLU A 447 22.12 15.42 11.20
CA GLU A 447 22.93 16.42 11.91
C GLU A 447 23.00 17.75 11.14
N LEU A 448 23.11 17.71 9.80
CA LEU A 448 23.27 18.91 8.99
C LEU A 448 21.96 19.58 8.54
N VAL A 449 20.81 18.88 8.55
CA VAL A 449 19.52 19.43 8.09
C VAL A 449 19.23 20.83 8.67
N PRO A 450 19.31 21.08 9.99
CA PRO A 450 18.97 22.40 10.56
C PRO A 450 19.94 23.54 10.22
N THR A 451 21.05 23.26 9.53
CA THR A 451 22.02 24.28 9.05
C THR A 451 22.17 24.32 7.52
N THR A 452 21.73 23.27 6.82
CA THR A 452 21.86 23.12 5.37
C THR A 452 20.53 23.34 4.65
N ALA A 453 19.42 22.89 5.25
CA ALA A 453 18.07 23.26 4.82
C ALA A 453 17.66 24.59 5.46
N SER A 454 16.57 25.20 4.97
CA SER A 454 16.04 26.38 5.64
C SER A 454 15.40 26.03 6.99
N PRO A 455 15.21 27.01 7.91
CA PRO A 455 14.47 26.79 9.15
C PRO A 455 13.02 26.33 8.92
N GLU A 456 12.38 26.79 7.84
CA GLU A 456 11.00 26.43 7.49
C GLU A 456 10.92 24.98 6.95
N ASP A 457 11.83 24.57 6.06
CA ASP A 457 11.89 23.18 5.57
C ASP A 457 12.24 22.22 6.72
N THR A 458 13.15 22.64 7.60
CA THR A 458 13.50 21.91 8.82
C THR A 458 12.29 21.72 9.72
N ALA A 459 11.44 22.74 9.88
CA ALA A 459 10.19 22.65 10.65
C ALA A 459 9.16 21.72 9.98
N VAL A 460 9.03 21.74 8.65
CA VAL A 460 8.17 20.80 7.89
C VAL A 460 8.63 19.36 8.08
N LEU A 461 9.94 19.09 7.93
CA LEU A 461 10.52 17.76 8.11
C LEU A 461 10.33 17.27 9.54
N THR A 462 10.83 18.02 10.54
CA THR A 462 10.78 17.60 11.95
C THR A 462 9.34 17.46 12.46
N GLY A 463 8.44 18.37 12.10
CA GLY A 463 7.02 18.28 12.43
C GLY A 463 6.35 17.02 11.88
N ALA A 464 6.64 16.64 10.63
CA ALA A 464 6.10 15.42 10.04
C ALA A 464 6.67 14.13 10.67
N LEU A 465 7.95 14.15 11.10
CA LEU A 465 8.60 13.05 11.82
C LEU A 465 8.06 12.90 13.26
N SER A 466 7.76 14.01 13.94
CA SER A 466 7.12 14.01 15.27
C SER A 466 5.65 13.57 15.23
N ALA A 467 5.01 13.61 14.06
CA ALA A 467 3.61 13.23 13.84
C ALA A 467 3.43 11.79 13.33
N ILE A 468 4.39 10.90 13.58
CA ILE A 468 4.36 9.49 13.13
C ILE A 468 3.08 8.76 13.54
N THR A 469 2.45 8.03 12.60
CA THR A 469 1.24 7.25 12.88
C THR A 469 1.59 5.84 13.39
N PRO A 470 0.83 5.26 14.34
CA PRO A 470 1.14 3.92 14.88
C PRO A 470 1.23 2.81 13.82
N ALA A 471 0.44 2.90 12.75
CA ALA A 471 0.55 2.06 11.57
C ALA A 471 0.90 2.92 10.35
N GLY A 472 1.68 2.37 9.42
CA GLY A 472 1.93 2.99 8.12
C GLY A 472 0.70 2.93 7.22
N ALA A 473 0.76 3.59 6.05
CA ALA A 473 -0.31 3.55 5.05
C ALA A 473 -0.58 2.12 4.52
N ASP A 474 0.44 1.26 4.53
CA ASP A 474 0.38 -0.19 4.23
C ASP A 474 -0.20 -1.04 5.38
N GLY A 475 -0.43 -0.44 6.56
CA GLY A 475 -0.88 -1.11 7.78
C GLY A 475 0.25 -1.75 8.60
N PHE A 476 1.52 -1.55 8.26
CA PHE A 476 2.65 -2.07 9.03
C PHE A 476 2.83 -1.29 10.34
N ASP A 477 2.99 -1.97 11.47
CA ASP A 477 3.15 -1.32 12.78
C ASP A 477 4.48 -0.57 12.84
N GLN A 478 4.44 0.77 12.89
CA GLN A 478 5.62 1.64 12.92
C GLN A 478 6.26 1.74 14.32
N ARG A 479 5.61 1.19 15.36
CA ARG A 479 6.16 1.20 16.73
C ARG A 479 7.24 0.14 16.88
N PHE A 480 8.43 0.49 16.40
CA PHE A 480 9.66 -0.27 16.56
C PHE A 480 10.89 0.65 16.50
N GLY A 481 12.02 0.14 17.00
CA GLY A 481 13.21 0.96 17.22
C GLY A 481 12.89 2.14 18.12
N LEU A 482 13.22 3.35 17.70
CA LEU A 482 12.99 4.59 18.47
C LEU A 482 11.50 4.96 18.66
N ALA A 483 10.59 4.30 17.95
CA ALA A 483 9.14 4.51 18.09
C ALA A 483 8.44 3.50 19.03
N VAL A 484 9.20 2.69 19.78
CA VAL A 484 8.67 1.79 20.82
C VAL A 484 8.71 2.48 22.19
N ASP A 485 7.79 2.10 23.08
CA ASP A 485 7.70 2.65 24.43
C ASP A 485 9.03 2.47 25.20
N GLY A 486 9.49 3.57 25.82
CA GLY A 486 10.75 3.60 26.55
C GLY A 486 12.02 3.73 25.69
N ALA A 487 11.92 3.78 24.35
CA ALA A 487 13.06 4.09 23.49
C ALA A 487 13.21 5.57 23.14
N ALA A 488 12.12 6.35 23.21
CA ALA A 488 12.16 7.81 23.11
C ALA A 488 10.89 8.43 23.73
N PRO A 489 10.92 9.71 24.14
CA PRO A 489 9.70 10.44 24.53
C PRO A 489 8.65 10.49 23.43
N ALA A 490 7.37 10.54 23.80
CA ALA A 490 6.27 10.73 22.84
C ALA A 490 6.43 12.07 22.09
N GLY A 491 6.19 12.06 20.77
CA GLY A 491 6.39 13.24 19.91
C GLY A 491 7.85 13.48 19.48
N THR A 492 8.80 12.60 19.85
CA THR A 492 10.16 12.62 19.29
C THR A 492 10.12 12.48 17.77
N ALA A 493 10.89 13.30 17.05
CA ALA A 493 10.98 13.22 15.59
C ALA A 493 11.70 11.93 15.18
N VAL A 494 10.94 10.94 14.68
CA VAL A 494 11.46 9.62 14.27
C VAL A 494 10.99 9.24 12.87
N LYS A 495 11.79 8.44 12.15
CA LYS A 495 11.38 7.82 10.90
C LYS A 495 11.81 6.35 10.84
N GLN A 496 10.87 5.52 10.43
CA GLN A 496 11.02 4.08 10.30
C GLN A 496 11.18 3.69 8.83
N GLY A 497 11.97 2.64 8.60
CA GLY A 497 12.18 2.00 7.31
C GLY A 497 12.00 0.50 7.41
N TRP A 498 11.14 -0.07 6.58
CA TRP A 498 10.98 -1.52 6.46
C TRP A 498 10.89 -1.91 4.99
N MET A 499 11.53 -3.02 4.64
CA MET A 499 11.44 -3.60 3.30
C MET A 499 11.72 -5.09 3.37
N CYS A 500 11.03 -5.87 2.54
CA CYS A 500 11.36 -7.27 2.31
C CYS A 500 11.20 -7.55 0.79
N CYS A 501 11.93 -8.46 0.18
CA CYS A 501 12.99 -9.31 0.72
C CYS A 501 14.23 -9.22 -0.18
N VAL A 502 14.77 -8.01 -0.30
CA VAL A 502 15.80 -7.68 -1.30
C VAL A 502 17.06 -8.50 -1.04
N GLN A 503 17.52 -9.21 -2.08
CA GLN A 503 18.64 -10.17 -2.00
C GLN A 503 18.48 -11.22 -0.88
N GLY A 504 17.24 -11.56 -0.50
CA GLY A 504 16.96 -12.51 0.57
C GLY A 504 17.06 -11.91 1.99
N MET A 505 17.23 -10.60 2.12
CA MET A 505 17.31 -9.87 3.39
C MET A 505 16.03 -9.06 3.65
N ARG A 506 15.69 -8.88 4.93
CA ARG A 506 14.60 -8.05 5.42
C ARG A 506 15.17 -6.90 6.25
N SER A 507 14.92 -5.68 5.79
CA SER A 507 15.35 -4.44 6.45
C SER A 507 14.33 -4.04 7.52
N LEU A 508 14.82 -3.72 8.72
CA LEU A 508 14.11 -2.92 9.72
C LEU A 508 15.07 -1.83 10.21
N HIS A 509 14.68 -0.58 10.03
CA HIS A 509 15.51 0.60 10.25
C HIS A 509 14.74 1.65 11.04
N SER A 510 15.42 2.38 11.90
CA SER A 510 14.85 3.44 12.72
C SER A 510 15.88 4.56 12.88
N VAL A 511 15.46 5.80 12.65
CA VAL A 511 16.29 7.00 12.86
C VAL A 511 15.48 8.07 13.58
N GLY A 512 16.14 9.00 14.26
CA GLY A 512 15.45 10.11 14.91
C GLY A 512 16.34 11.12 15.60
N LEU A 513 15.71 12.18 16.11
CA LEU A 513 16.33 13.25 16.90
C LEU A 513 15.89 13.12 18.35
N VAL A 514 16.62 12.35 19.15
CA VAL A 514 16.31 12.04 20.55
C VAL A 514 17.07 13.02 21.44
N GLU A 515 16.37 13.93 22.11
CA GLU A 515 16.97 14.84 23.12
C GLU A 515 18.20 15.62 22.60
N GLY A 516 18.10 16.14 21.38
CA GLY A 516 19.22 16.86 20.74
C GLY A 516 20.36 15.97 20.24
N ARG A 517 20.18 14.64 20.22
CA ARG A 517 21.11 13.65 19.64
C ARG A 517 20.51 13.05 18.37
N VAL A 518 21.32 12.88 17.33
CA VAL A 518 20.94 12.06 16.17
C VAL A 518 21.16 10.60 16.54
N VAL A 519 20.17 9.76 16.29
CA VAL A 519 20.28 8.31 16.47
C VAL A 519 19.91 7.59 15.18
N VAL A 520 20.76 6.63 14.76
CA VAL A 520 20.57 5.81 13.56
C VAL A 520 20.74 4.33 13.91
N LEU A 521 19.74 3.52 13.56
CA LEU A 521 19.72 2.07 13.70
C LEU A 521 19.36 1.43 12.35
N LEU A 522 20.34 0.81 11.68
CA LEU A 522 20.12 0.09 10.42
C LEU A 522 20.29 -1.41 10.66
N SER A 523 19.20 -2.18 10.64
CA SER A 523 19.25 -3.64 10.78
C SER A 523 18.73 -4.42 9.57
N GLU A 524 19.35 -5.58 9.31
CA GLU A 524 18.95 -6.56 8.32
C GLU A 524 18.97 -7.97 8.92
N ALA A 525 17.95 -8.79 8.64
CA ALA A 525 17.96 -10.21 8.95
C ALA A 525 17.61 -11.05 7.70
N PRO A 526 18.04 -12.31 7.59
CA PRO A 526 17.60 -13.20 6.50
C PRO A 526 16.07 -13.27 6.45
N ALA A 527 15.48 -13.27 5.26
CA ALA A 527 14.02 -13.29 5.08
C ALA A 527 13.36 -14.58 5.61
N ALA A 528 14.14 -15.66 5.79
CA ALA A 528 13.71 -16.90 6.43
C ALA A 528 13.70 -16.85 7.97
N ALA A 529 14.34 -15.84 8.58
CA ALA A 529 14.36 -15.66 10.04
C ALA A 529 13.08 -14.99 10.54
N ASP A 530 12.66 -15.33 11.77
CA ASP A 530 11.40 -14.86 12.35
C ASP A 530 11.34 -13.32 12.42
N PRO A 531 10.29 -12.68 11.85
CA PRO A 531 10.09 -11.23 11.94
C PRO A 531 10.05 -10.66 13.35
N ALA A 532 9.53 -11.40 14.33
CA ALA A 532 9.45 -10.95 15.71
C ALA A 532 10.84 -10.83 16.36
N VAL A 533 11.79 -11.71 16.01
CA VAL A 533 13.13 -11.74 16.61
C VAL A 533 13.94 -10.51 16.21
N GLN A 534 13.97 -10.16 14.91
CA GLN A 534 14.67 -8.94 14.46
C GLN A 534 14.02 -7.68 15.04
N ARG A 535 12.68 -7.61 15.10
CA ARG A 535 11.98 -6.46 15.69
C ARG A 535 12.33 -6.30 17.17
N ALA A 536 12.17 -7.36 17.96
CA ALA A 536 12.47 -7.32 19.40
C ALA A 536 13.94 -6.95 19.69
N ALA A 537 14.88 -7.42 18.88
CA ALA A 537 16.29 -7.05 18.98
C ALA A 537 16.54 -5.57 18.64
N LEU A 538 15.88 -5.03 17.61
CA LEU A 538 15.96 -3.61 17.24
C LEU A 538 15.31 -2.72 18.32
N ASP A 539 14.21 -3.16 18.92
CA ASP A 539 13.51 -2.49 20.03
C ASP A 539 14.33 -2.52 21.33
N ALA A 540 15.11 -3.58 21.56
CA ALA A 540 16.05 -3.68 22.68
C ALA A 540 17.26 -2.76 22.45
N ALA A 541 17.83 -2.76 21.24
CA ALA A 541 18.92 -1.86 20.86
C ALA A 541 18.54 -0.39 21.01
N ALA A 542 17.33 0.01 20.58
CA ALA A 542 16.84 1.38 20.70
C ALA A 542 16.71 1.84 22.16
N ARG A 543 16.18 1.01 23.05
CA ARG A 543 16.08 1.32 24.49
C ARG A 543 17.45 1.46 25.15
N ALA A 544 18.42 0.64 24.76
CA ALA A 544 19.79 0.74 25.27
C ALA A 544 20.55 2.03 24.85
N LEU A 545 20.04 2.80 23.88
CA LEU A 545 20.60 4.11 23.50
C LEU A 545 20.05 5.29 24.31
N VAL A 546 19.03 5.07 25.16
CA VAL A 546 18.31 6.13 25.86
C VAL A 546 18.17 5.87 27.36
N VAL A 547 18.37 4.63 27.82
CA VAL A 547 18.67 4.35 29.23
C VAL A 547 20.13 4.73 29.50
N GLY A 548 20.35 5.92 30.06
CA GLY A 548 21.66 6.51 30.36
C GLY A 548 21.60 7.58 31.43
#